data_AF-A0A1Y2TY92-F1
#
_entry.id   AF-A0A1Y2TY92-F1
#
_cell.length_a   1.000
_cell.length_b   1.000
_cell.length_c   1.000
_cell.angle_alpha   90.00
_cell.angle_beta   90.00
_cell.angle_gamma   90.00
#
_symmetry.space_group_name_H-M   'P 1'
#
loop_
_entity.id
_entity.type
_entity.pdbx_description
1 polymer ?
#
loop_
_entity_poly.entity_id
_entity_poly.type
_entity_poly.pdbx_seq_one_letter_code
_entity_poly.pdbx_strand_id
1 'polypeptide(L)'
;MPYPVVTYGTADSEARVKEQLIMKLQDNGLLSNEELPQFKYNAVAFFNKQRVGHQQLRGQDRRFLQRFIEEKFSEIPRPDFVHTVVDQIEKRAPNNRCIQVYEDIMSVLPRNEQQLASTRANPHRNPRTPFSISRATLGSIKSNAHLIDTLASAANLHPATATMLRGEIVWSDSQPWGARGSLGMFDTRSKLVSGGRLGRDHMLSDVPNNYVRDHLMNFINTELDESRQENARRAVFSDLTPAEIEQYSKLIMEVPEEKRKTENERIAQIAGDGTFLEAHERGDILNQALALENVDKAVDLTPTSGFAFRDYHYPRGIKYSVIEPGLNEPTPEEDANTGTDIDRDCDQIRAMIAIFITNTEWTADQFRLKLSGVKRQELTRFLEEEGPWKGDDKIFELTWEFFKKREMLGLPITGTNTSEDSSVLQERDANTTKHSSDNGNNTNAARKRTRRG
;
A
#
# COMPACT_ATOMS: atom_id res chain seq x y z
N MET A 1 1.73 -23.84 -26.11
CA MET A 1 2.46 -24.95 -25.45
C MET A 1 1.75 -25.27 -24.16
N PRO A 2 1.33 -26.52 -23.90
CA PRO A 2 0.70 -26.87 -22.63
C PRO A 2 1.74 -26.76 -21.50
N TYR A 3 1.33 -26.18 -20.37
CA TYR A 3 2.15 -26.10 -19.16
C TYR A 3 2.57 -27.51 -18.72
N PRO A 4 3.82 -27.73 -18.27
CA PRO A 4 4.22 -29.02 -17.76
C PRO A 4 3.37 -29.37 -16.53
N VAL A 5 2.69 -30.52 -16.60
CA VAL A 5 1.98 -31.11 -15.47
C VAL A 5 3.02 -31.45 -14.41
N VAL A 6 3.03 -30.70 -13.32
CA VAL A 6 3.85 -31.02 -12.13
C VAL A 6 3.25 -32.29 -11.52
N THR A 7 3.92 -33.42 -11.71
CA THR A 7 3.56 -34.66 -11.02
C THR A 7 3.88 -34.49 -9.55
N TYR A 8 2.85 -34.29 -8.73
CA TYR A 8 2.97 -34.33 -7.27
C TYR A 8 3.45 -35.72 -6.86
N GLY A 9 4.50 -35.78 -6.03
CA GLY A 9 5.03 -37.04 -5.50
C GLY A 9 3.96 -37.78 -4.69
N THR A 10 4.20 -39.07 -4.42
CA THR A 10 3.33 -39.85 -3.52
C THR A 10 3.26 -39.19 -2.13
N ALA A 11 2.16 -39.38 -1.39
CA ALA A 11 1.99 -38.83 -0.04
C ALA A 11 3.17 -39.18 0.90
N ASP A 12 3.74 -40.38 0.75
CA ASP A 12 4.95 -40.82 1.47
C ASP A 12 6.19 -39.99 1.13
N SER A 13 6.31 -39.52 -0.12
CA SER A 13 7.40 -38.63 -0.55
C SER A 13 7.26 -37.24 0.06
N GLU A 14 6.05 -36.72 0.22
CA GLU A 14 5.83 -35.39 0.82
C GLU A 14 6.12 -35.39 2.31
N ALA A 15 5.64 -36.40 3.04
CA ALA A 15 5.91 -36.56 4.48
C ALA A 15 7.42 -36.62 4.76
N ARG A 16 8.15 -37.40 3.95
CA ARG A 16 9.61 -37.53 4.08
C ARG A 16 10.36 -36.22 3.83
N VAL A 17 9.93 -35.42 2.85
CA VAL A 17 10.55 -34.10 2.58
C VAL A 17 10.31 -33.14 3.74
N LYS A 18 9.09 -33.11 4.30
CA LYS A 18 8.79 -32.27 5.47
C LYS A 18 9.67 -32.62 6.67
N GLU A 19 9.83 -33.92 6.94
CA GLU A 19 10.67 -34.41 8.02
C GLU A 19 12.15 -34.04 7.81
N GLN A 20 12.67 -34.21 6.59
CA GLN A 20 14.04 -33.81 6.26
C GLN A 20 14.29 -32.30 6.41
N LEU A 21 13.33 -31.47 6.01
CA LEU A 21 13.41 -30.02 6.22
C LEU A 21 13.39 -29.65 7.71
N ILE A 22 12.58 -30.32 8.53
CA ILE A 22 12.59 -30.16 9.99
C ILE A 22 13.96 -30.54 10.55
N MET A 23 14.51 -31.69 10.16
CA MET A 23 15.84 -32.12 10.60
C MET A 23 16.90 -31.08 10.23
N LYS A 24 16.87 -30.55 9.00
CA LYS A 24 17.81 -29.52 8.57
C LYS A 24 17.68 -28.21 9.35
N LEU A 25 16.45 -27.81 9.73
CA LEU A 25 16.23 -26.67 10.62
C LEU A 25 16.84 -26.93 12.01
N GLN A 26 16.72 -28.16 12.53
CA GLN A 26 17.30 -28.56 13.81
C GLN A 26 18.84 -28.60 13.76
N ASP A 27 19.41 -29.18 12.71
CA ASP A 27 20.86 -29.29 12.49
C ASP A 27 21.53 -27.91 12.41
N ASN A 28 20.83 -26.93 11.82
CA ASN A 28 21.29 -25.54 11.75
C ASN A 28 20.96 -24.71 13.00
N GLY A 29 20.40 -25.32 14.04
CA GLY A 29 20.06 -24.66 15.30
C GLY A 29 18.90 -23.65 15.20
N LEU A 30 18.10 -23.72 14.14
CA LEU A 30 16.97 -22.80 13.91
C LEU A 30 15.66 -23.27 14.55
N LEU A 31 15.59 -24.54 14.94
CA LEU A 31 14.44 -25.15 15.57
C LEU A 31 14.90 -26.13 16.65
N SER A 32 14.43 -25.99 17.89
CA SER A 32 14.64 -26.99 18.94
C SER A 32 13.49 -27.99 19.01
N ASN A 33 13.72 -29.14 19.66
CA ASN A 33 12.66 -30.13 19.92
C ASN A 33 11.50 -29.56 20.76
N GLU A 34 11.80 -28.62 21.65
CA GLU A 34 10.81 -27.95 22.49
C GLU A 34 9.91 -27.00 21.68
N GLU A 35 10.45 -26.43 20.59
CA GLU A 35 9.75 -25.47 19.74
C GLU A 35 9.01 -26.13 18.58
N LEU A 36 9.33 -27.38 18.25
CA LEU A 36 8.71 -28.13 17.17
C LEU A 36 7.17 -28.13 17.22
N PRO A 37 6.50 -28.33 18.36
CA PRO A 37 5.04 -28.26 18.43
C PRO A 37 4.48 -26.88 18.02
N GLN A 38 5.15 -25.79 18.42
CA GLN A 38 4.75 -24.44 18.07
C GLN A 38 5.00 -24.14 16.59
N PHE A 39 6.11 -24.63 16.04
CA PHE A 39 6.40 -24.53 14.61
C PHE A 39 5.34 -25.25 13.77
N LYS A 40 4.97 -26.49 14.13
CA LYS A 40 3.88 -27.22 13.47
C LYS A 40 2.55 -26.49 13.57
N TYR A 41 2.22 -25.94 14.74
CA TYR A 41 1.03 -25.11 14.92
C TYR A 41 1.03 -23.90 13.99
N ASN A 42 2.16 -23.18 13.89
CA ASN A 42 2.28 -22.02 13.01
C ASN A 42 2.10 -22.40 11.52
N ALA A 43 2.65 -23.54 11.10
CA ALA A 43 2.47 -24.07 9.74
C ALA A 43 0.98 -24.36 9.45
N VAL A 44 0.30 -25.06 10.36
CA VAL A 44 -1.13 -25.37 10.26
C VAL A 44 -1.97 -24.10 10.26
N ALA A 45 -1.63 -23.13 11.13
CA ALA A 45 -2.32 -21.86 11.20
C ALA A 45 -2.14 -21.04 9.92
N PHE A 46 -0.93 -20.99 9.35
CA PHE A 46 -0.67 -20.31 8.08
C PHE A 46 -1.48 -20.91 6.94
N PHE A 47 -1.47 -22.25 6.80
CA PHE A 47 -2.25 -22.96 5.80
C PHE A 47 -3.76 -22.72 5.97
N ASN A 48 -4.26 -22.80 7.20
CA ASN A 48 -5.69 -22.61 7.49
C ASN A 48 -6.13 -21.15 7.32
N LYS A 49 -5.30 -20.14 7.60
CA LYS A 49 -5.64 -18.73 7.33
C LYS A 49 -5.94 -18.49 5.84
N GLN A 50 -5.31 -19.24 4.94
CA GLN A 50 -5.60 -19.14 3.51
C GLN A 50 -6.94 -19.81 3.13
N ARG A 51 -7.53 -20.64 4.00
CA ARG A 51 -8.77 -21.38 3.71
C ARG A 51 -9.96 -20.98 4.57
N VAL A 52 -9.77 -20.49 5.81
CA VAL A 52 -10.85 -20.22 6.77
C VAL A 52 -10.47 -19.11 7.77
N GLY A 53 -11.41 -18.20 8.06
CA GLY A 53 -11.28 -17.11 9.03
C GLY A 53 -10.94 -17.57 10.46
N HIS A 54 -10.22 -16.71 11.17
CA HIS A 54 -9.43 -16.94 12.38
C HIS A 54 -10.10 -17.49 13.67
N GLN A 55 -11.35 -17.98 13.64
CA GLN A 55 -12.20 -18.04 14.84
C GLN A 55 -12.20 -19.34 15.67
N GLN A 56 -11.63 -20.47 15.25
CA GLN A 56 -12.03 -21.77 15.86
C GLN A 56 -11.09 -22.45 16.89
N LEU A 57 -9.94 -21.87 17.29
CA LEU A 57 -8.98 -22.60 18.15
C LEU A 57 -8.78 -22.05 19.57
N ARG A 58 -9.53 -21.02 20.00
CA ARG A 58 -9.43 -20.51 21.39
C ARG A 58 -10.30 -21.35 22.34
N GLY A 59 -9.68 -21.98 23.34
CA GLY A 59 -10.38 -22.59 24.49
C GLY A 59 -10.42 -24.13 24.54
N GLN A 60 -9.69 -24.84 23.66
CA GLN A 60 -9.70 -26.30 23.66
C GLN A 60 -8.56 -26.93 24.48
N ASP A 61 -8.79 -28.16 24.94
CA ASP A 61 -7.82 -28.98 25.70
C ASP A 61 -6.51 -29.13 24.91
N ARG A 62 -5.35 -28.93 25.58
CA ARG A 62 -4.00 -29.05 25.00
C ARG A 62 -3.79 -30.40 24.31
N ARG A 63 -4.36 -31.49 24.84
CA ARG A 63 -4.23 -32.83 24.24
C ARG A 63 -5.02 -32.97 22.93
N PHE A 64 -6.19 -32.34 22.86
CA PHE A 64 -6.99 -32.30 21.65
C PHE A 64 -6.29 -31.45 20.58
N LEU A 65 -5.83 -30.26 20.97
CA LEU A 65 -5.11 -29.34 20.08
C LEU A 65 -3.86 -29.98 19.48
N GLN A 66 -3.09 -30.74 20.28
CA GLN A 66 -1.89 -31.43 19.79
C GLN A 66 -2.22 -32.49 18.74
N ARG A 67 -3.25 -33.32 18.93
CA ARG A 67 -3.65 -34.32 17.93
C ARG A 67 -4.16 -33.66 16.65
N PHE A 68 -4.98 -32.61 16.81
CA PHE A 68 -5.50 -31.84 15.68
C PHE A 68 -4.37 -31.21 14.87
N ILE A 69 -3.34 -30.65 15.52
CA ILE A 69 -2.16 -30.11 14.84
C ILE A 69 -1.45 -31.21 14.06
N GLU A 70 -1.19 -32.38 14.65
CA GLU A 70 -0.47 -33.45 13.95
C GLU A 70 -1.25 -33.97 12.73
N GLU A 71 -2.56 -34.16 12.87
CA GLU A 71 -3.45 -34.55 11.76
C GLU A 71 -3.41 -33.50 10.64
N LYS A 72 -3.62 -32.22 10.97
CA LYS A 72 -3.63 -31.13 9.98
C LYS A 72 -2.27 -30.79 9.41
N PHE A 73 -1.19 -31.03 10.14
CA PHE A 73 0.17 -30.82 9.67
C PHE A 73 0.50 -31.77 8.50
N SER A 74 -0.01 -33.00 8.55
CA SER A 74 0.14 -33.97 7.47
C SER A 74 -0.53 -33.48 6.17
N GLU A 75 -1.65 -32.76 6.27
CA GLU A 75 -2.44 -32.23 5.14
C GLU A 75 -1.82 -30.99 4.47
N ILE A 76 -0.83 -30.32 5.07
CA ILE A 76 -0.25 -29.08 4.51
C ILE A 76 0.46 -29.40 3.17
N PRO A 77 0.09 -28.79 2.04
CA PRO A 77 0.83 -28.96 0.79
C PRO A 77 2.29 -28.55 0.95
N ARG A 78 3.19 -29.30 0.31
CA ARG A 78 4.63 -29.05 0.37
C ARG A 78 5.03 -27.58 0.07
N PRO A 79 4.48 -26.86 -0.92
CA PRO A 79 4.81 -25.45 -1.14
C PRO A 79 4.52 -24.54 0.07
N ASP A 80 3.38 -24.73 0.72
CA ASP A 80 2.98 -23.95 1.90
C ASP A 80 3.87 -24.27 3.11
N PHE A 81 4.27 -25.53 3.24
CA PHE A 81 5.24 -25.93 4.25
C PHE A 81 6.62 -25.30 4.01
N VAL A 82 7.09 -25.28 2.77
CA VAL A 82 8.36 -24.62 2.38
C VAL A 82 8.32 -23.13 2.73
N HIS A 83 7.20 -22.44 2.52
CA HIS A 83 7.05 -21.06 2.97
C HIS A 83 7.25 -20.89 4.48
N THR A 84 6.73 -21.82 5.28
CA THR A 84 6.92 -21.78 6.75
C THR A 84 8.38 -22.04 7.14
N VAL A 85 9.08 -22.92 6.41
CA VAL A 85 10.52 -23.16 6.59
C VAL A 85 11.33 -21.91 6.24
N VAL A 86 11.02 -21.24 5.12
CA VAL A 86 11.67 -19.97 4.72
C VAL A 86 11.48 -18.90 5.80
N ASP A 87 10.26 -18.71 6.28
CA ASP A 87 9.94 -17.75 7.35
C ASP A 87 10.74 -18.05 8.64
N GLN A 88 10.93 -19.32 8.98
CA GLN A 88 11.75 -19.72 10.12
C GLN A 88 13.25 -19.41 9.92
N ILE A 89 13.77 -19.58 8.70
CA ILE A 89 15.14 -19.20 8.33
C ILE A 89 15.30 -17.68 8.43
N GLU A 90 14.41 -16.93 7.80
CA GLU A 90 14.42 -15.46 7.80
C GLU A 90 14.40 -14.89 9.24
N LYS A 91 13.66 -15.52 10.16
CA LYS A 91 13.52 -15.05 11.55
C LYS A 91 14.71 -15.36 12.44
N ARG A 92 15.48 -16.42 12.16
CA ARG A 92 16.40 -17.00 13.15
C ARG A 92 17.80 -17.27 12.65
N ALA A 93 18.02 -17.31 11.34
CA ALA A 93 19.36 -17.50 10.81
C ALA A 93 20.23 -16.27 11.15
N PRO A 94 21.46 -16.48 11.66
CA PRO A 94 22.40 -15.38 11.83
C PRO A 94 22.65 -14.70 10.47
N ASN A 95 22.55 -13.37 10.40
CA ASN A 95 22.64 -12.60 9.15
C ASN A 95 23.85 -13.05 8.29
N ASN A 96 25.03 -13.17 8.92
CA ASN A 96 26.28 -13.56 8.26
C ASN A 96 26.36 -15.02 7.76
N ARG A 97 25.37 -15.87 8.07
CA ARG A 97 25.31 -17.28 7.63
C ARG A 97 23.98 -17.63 6.97
N CYS A 98 23.10 -16.66 6.76
CA CYS A 98 21.74 -16.89 6.25
C CYS A 98 21.74 -17.65 4.92
N ILE A 99 22.65 -17.32 3.99
CA ILE A 99 22.78 -18.01 2.69
C ILE A 99 23.22 -19.46 2.86
N GLN A 100 24.27 -19.71 3.63
CA GLN A 100 24.78 -21.07 3.84
C GLN A 100 23.72 -21.97 4.50
N VAL A 101 23.01 -21.44 5.49
CA VAL A 101 21.94 -22.12 6.20
C VAL A 101 20.75 -22.37 5.27
N TYR A 102 20.39 -21.37 4.46
CA TYR A 102 19.32 -21.50 3.46
C TYR A 102 19.64 -22.57 2.41
N GLU A 103 20.85 -22.54 1.83
CA GLU A 103 21.29 -23.52 0.83
C GLU A 103 21.34 -24.94 1.40
N ASP A 104 21.84 -25.10 2.64
CA ASP A 104 21.89 -26.40 3.31
C ASP A 104 20.48 -26.96 3.57
N ILE A 105 19.55 -26.12 4.05
CA ILE A 105 18.17 -26.56 4.30
C ILE A 105 17.44 -26.86 3.00
N MET A 106 17.57 -26.00 1.99
CA MET A 106 16.87 -26.15 0.71
C MET A 106 17.49 -27.21 -0.22
N SER A 107 18.68 -27.72 0.11
CA SER A 107 19.30 -28.85 -0.59
C SER A 107 18.42 -30.12 -0.60
N VAL A 108 17.48 -30.22 0.35
CA VAL A 108 16.47 -31.29 0.43
C VAL A 108 15.48 -31.24 -0.74
N LEU A 109 15.24 -30.06 -1.32
CA LEU A 109 14.30 -29.89 -2.41
C LEU A 109 14.96 -30.13 -3.78
N PRO A 110 14.22 -30.67 -4.76
CA PRO A 110 14.63 -30.67 -6.17
C PRO A 110 15.02 -29.27 -6.66
N ARG A 111 16.03 -29.14 -7.53
CA ARG A 111 16.55 -27.83 -8.02
C ARG A 111 15.48 -26.91 -8.64
N ASN A 112 14.47 -27.49 -9.29
CA ASN A 112 13.33 -26.75 -9.85
C ASN A 112 12.39 -26.17 -8.77
N GLU A 113 12.40 -26.74 -7.56
CA GLU A 113 11.58 -26.30 -6.42
C GLU A 113 12.38 -25.40 -5.46
N GLN A 114 13.72 -25.48 -5.45
CA GLN A 114 14.59 -24.49 -4.79
C GLN A 114 14.34 -23.06 -5.34
N GLN A 115 13.84 -22.96 -6.57
CA GLN A 115 13.47 -21.71 -7.20
C GLN A 115 12.19 -21.06 -6.64
N LEU A 116 11.44 -21.70 -5.73
CA LEU A 116 10.22 -21.10 -5.15
C LEU A 116 10.50 -19.88 -4.26
N ALA A 117 11.75 -19.67 -3.80
CA ALA A 117 12.17 -18.40 -3.19
C ALA A 117 12.74 -17.39 -4.20
N SER A 118 13.06 -17.83 -5.42
CA SER A 118 13.54 -16.96 -6.51
C SER A 118 12.39 -16.32 -7.32
N THR A 119 11.14 -16.65 -7.01
CA THR A 119 9.94 -16.15 -7.72
C THR A 119 9.46 -14.78 -7.24
N ARG A 120 10.08 -14.16 -6.23
CA ARG A 120 9.77 -12.76 -5.89
C ARG A 120 10.23 -11.89 -7.06
N ALA A 121 9.26 -11.34 -7.81
CA ALA A 121 9.49 -10.52 -8.98
C ALA A 121 10.54 -9.44 -8.67
N ASN A 122 11.61 -9.38 -9.45
CA ASN A 122 12.56 -8.28 -9.35
C ASN A 122 11.96 -7.08 -10.10
N PRO A 123 11.50 -6.02 -9.41
CA PRO A 123 10.85 -4.87 -10.04
C PRO A 123 11.81 -4.09 -10.95
N HIS A 124 13.12 -4.27 -10.77
CA HIS A 124 14.18 -3.58 -11.50
C HIS A 124 14.80 -4.43 -12.61
N ARG A 125 14.25 -5.62 -12.87
CA ARG A 125 14.68 -6.50 -13.96
C ARG A 125 14.55 -5.83 -15.32
N ASN A 126 13.49 -5.03 -15.49
CA ASN A 126 13.23 -4.36 -16.75
C ASN A 126 14.02 -3.04 -16.82
N PRO A 127 14.69 -2.78 -17.95
CA PRO A 127 15.42 -1.53 -18.14
C PRO A 127 14.45 -0.35 -18.20
N ARG A 128 14.78 0.73 -17.48
CA ARG A 128 13.98 1.95 -17.46
C ARG A 128 14.14 2.78 -18.73
N THR A 129 15.32 2.70 -19.34
CA THR A 129 15.61 3.35 -20.62
C THR A 129 16.28 2.37 -21.59
N PRO A 130 16.23 2.62 -22.91
CA PRO A 130 16.99 1.83 -23.88
C PRO A 130 18.52 1.86 -23.65
N PHE A 131 19.03 2.89 -22.97
CA PHE A 131 20.47 3.09 -22.71
C PHE A 131 20.97 2.40 -21.43
N SER A 132 20.03 1.98 -20.57
CA SER A 132 20.31 1.23 -19.35
C SER A 132 20.88 -0.16 -19.67
N ILE A 133 20.54 -0.73 -20.82
CA ILE A 133 21.10 -2.01 -21.28
C ILE A 133 22.50 -1.78 -21.84
N SER A 134 23.49 -2.55 -21.37
CA SER A 134 24.82 -2.47 -21.95
C SER A 134 24.84 -2.96 -23.40
N ARG A 135 25.53 -2.21 -24.26
CA ARG A 135 25.74 -2.54 -25.68
C ARG A 135 27.09 -3.18 -25.96
N ALA A 136 27.87 -3.44 -24.91
CA ALA A 136 29.14 -4.15 -25.05
C ALA A 136 28.89 -5.57 -25.60
N THR A 137 29.87 -6.08 -26.36
CA THR A 137 29.83 -7.46 -26.86
C THR A 137 29.73 -8.45 -25.71
N LEU A 138 29.05 -9.58 -25.94
CA LEU A 138 28.93 -10.65 -24.93
C LEU A 138 30.33 -11.10 -24.48
N GLY A 139 30.63 -11.01 -23.19
CA GLY A 139 31.96 -11.25 -22.62
C GLY A 139 32.78 -9.98 -22.32
N SER A 140 32.41 -8.83 -22.89
CA SER A 140 32.99 -7.51 -22.60
C SER A 140 32.09 -6.67 -21.68
N ILE A 141 30.93 -7.20 -21.28
CA ILE A 141 30.00 -6.54 -20.39
C ILE A 141 30.66 -6.38 -19.02
N LYS A 142 30.82 -5.12 -18.59
CA LYS A 142 31.37 -4.77 -17.29
C LYS A 142 30.45 -5.29 -16.17
N SER A 143 31.04 -5.94 -15.16
CA SER A 143 30.30 -6.31 -13.95
C SER A 143 29.87 -5.07 -13.16
N ASN A 144 28.84 -5.20 -12.32
CA ASN A 144 28.37 -4.10 -11.47
C ASN A 144 29.51 -3.51 -10.59
N ALA A 145 30.36 -4.38 -10.04
CA ALA A 145 31.53 -3.95 -9.27
C ALA A 145 32.50 -3.14 -10.14
N HIS A 146 32.78 -3.62 -11.35
CA HIS A 146 33.67 -2.94 -12.29
C HIS A 146 33.13 -1.58 -12.73
N LEU A 147 31.81 -1.43 -12.94
CA LEU A 147 31.18 -0.14 -13.24
C LEU A 147 31.41 0.87 -12.10
N ILE A 148 31.23 0.45 -10.85
CA ILE A 148 31.44 1.30 -9.68
C ILE A 148 32.93 1.65 -9.51
N ASP A 149 33.83 0.70 -9.72
CA ASP A 149 35.28 0.94 -9.62
C ASP A 149 35.78 1.87 -10.74
N THR A 150 35.18 1.77 -11.93
CA THR A 150 35.42 2.68 -13.04
C THR A 150 34.97 4.09 -12.68
N LEU A 151 33.76 4.24 -12.10
CA LEU A 151 33.28 5.53 -11.62
C LEU A 151 34.20 6.10 -10.53
N ALA A 152 34.54 5.30 -9.53
CA ALA A 152 35.39 5.71 -8.42
C ALA A 152 36.76 6.21 -8.92
N SER A 153 37.32 5.53 -9.92
CA SER A 153 38.60 5.92 -10.52
C SER A 153 38.46 7.18 -11.37
N ALA A 154 37.48 7.24 -12.27
CA ALA A 154 37.30 8.35 -13.21
C ALA A 154 36.88 9.66 -12.52
N ALA A 155 36.07 9.56 -11.47
CA ALA A 155 35.68 10.69 -10.66
C ALA A 155 36.64 10.93 -9.50
N ASN A 156 37.64 10.09 -9.20
CA ASN A 156 38.46 10.21 -8.00
C ASN A 156 37.60 10.25 -6.70
N LEU A 157 36.70 9.28 -6.55
CA LEU A 157 35.88 9.13 -5.35
C LEU A 157 36.71 8.56 -4.20
N HIS A 158 36.41 9.03 -2.98
CA HIS A 158 36.97 8.40 -1.79
C HIS A 158 36.49 6.94 -1.68
N PRO A 159 37.33 5.97 -1.27
CA PRO A 159 36.93 4.55 -1.19
C PRO A 159 35.68 4.30 -0.33
N ALA A 160 35.49 5.09 0.72
CA ALA A 160 34.30 5.03 1.56
C ALA A 160 33.02 5.41 0.79
N THR A 161 33.09 6.37 -0.12
CA THR A 161 31.97 6.80 -0.97
C THR A 161 31.60 5.70 -1.96
N ALA A 162 32.59 5.11 -2.64
CA ALA A 162 32.34 3.99 -3.56
C ALA A 162 31.74 2.77 -2.83
N THR A 163 32.19 2.51 -1.59
CA THR A 163 31.63 1.46 -0.74
C THR A 163 30.20 1.78 -0.30
N MET A 164 29.91 3.03 0.05
CA MET A 164 28.55 3.46 0.40
C MET A 164 27.61 3.32 -0.80
N LEU A 165 28.04 3.78 -1.98
CA LEU A 165 27.26 3.68 -3.22
C LEU A 165 26.90 2.23 -3.56
N ARG A 166 27.82 1.28 -3.35
CA ARG A 166 27.53 -0.17 -3.47
C ARG A 166 26.39 -0.58 -2.53
N GLY A 167 26.49 -0.20 -1.26
CA GLY A 167 25.49 -0.49 -0.25
C GLY A 167 24.13 0.13 -0.55
N GLU A 168 24.10 1.39 -0.98
CA GLU A 168 22.87 2.12 -1.34
C GLU A 168 22.15 1.53 -2.55
N ILE A 169 22.89 1.14 -3.60
CA ILE A 169 22.32 0.48 -4.78
C ILE A 169 21.70 -0.86 -4.40
N VAL A 170 22.41 -1.67 -3.63
CA VAL A 170 21.92 -2.97 -3.16
C VAL A 170 20.72 -2.79 -2.23
N TRP A 171 20.79 -1.81 -1.33
CA TRP A 171 19.70 -1.48 -0.40
C TRP A 171 18.44 -1.06 -1.13
N SER A 172 18.58 -0.21 -2.15
CA SER A 172 17.48 0.28 -2.96
C SER A 172 16.83 -0.85 -3.77
N ASP A 173 17.64 -1.72 -4.39
CA ASP A 173 17.14 -2.92 -5.08
C ASP A 173 16.47 -3.91 -4.12
N SER A 174 16.90 -3.92 -2.85
CA SER A 174 16.36 -4.82 -1.85
C SER A 174 14.97 -4.46 -1.34
N GLN A 175 14.54 -3.19 -1.50
CA GLN A 175 13.28 -2.73 -0.94
C GLN A 175 12.10 -3.46 -1.59
N PRO A 176 11.15 -3.97 -0.79
CA PRO A 176 9.96 -4.56 -1.35
C PRO A 176 9.08 -3.50 -2.00
N TRP A 177 8.56 -3.81 -3.19
CA TRP A 177 7.53 -3.00 -3.82
C TRP A 177 6.16 -3.49 -3.32
N GLY A 178 5.50 -2.71 -2.46
CA GLY A 178 4.17 -3.00 -1.90
C GLY A 178 4.15 -3.57 -0.48
N ALA A 179 2.96 -3.64 0.11
CA ALA A 179 2.71 -3.89 1.54
C ALA A 179 3.06 -5.30 2.08
N ARG A 180 3.64 -6.20 1.28
CA ARG A 180 3.79 -7.64 1.62
C ARG A 180 5.22 -8.19 1.60
N GLY A 181 6.25 -7.37 1.45
CA GLY A 181 7.63 -7.87 1.48
C GLY A 181 8.30 -7.80 2.84
N SER A 182 9.25 -8.70 3.09
CA SER A 182 10.13 -8.67 4.26
C SER A 182 10.96 -7.39 4.27
N LEU A 183 10.96 -6.67 5.41
CA LEU A 183 11.79 -5.50 5.62
C LEU A 183 13.26 -5.89 5.43
N GLY A 184 13.99 -5.15 4.59
CA GLY A 184 15.43 -5.25 4.55
C GLY A 184 16.05 -4.51 5.75
N MET A 185 17.33 -4.75 6.01
CA MET A 185 18.17 -3.88 6.82
C MET A 185 19.50 -3.58 6.10
N PHE A 186 19.86 -2.30 6.00
CA PHE A 186 21.20 -1.86 5.58
C PHE A 186 22.04 -1.52 6.81
N ASP A 187 23.04 -2.33 7.09
CA ASP A 187 24.01 -2.04 8.14
C ASP A 187 25.12 -1.16 7.57
N THR A 188 25.11 0.12 7.97
CA THR A 188 26.11 1.10 7.51
C THR A 188 27.53 0.79 8.00
N ARG A 189 27.72 -0.06 9.02
CA ARG A 189 29.04 -0.48 9.51
C ARG A 189 29.59 -1.66 8.71
N SER A 190 28.81 -2.73 8.57
CA SER A 190 29.23 -3.91 7.79
C SER A 190 29.07 -3.73 6.29
N LYS A 191 28.32 -2.72 5.84
CA LYS A 191 27.98 -2.45 4.43
C LYS A 191 27.21 -3.60 3.78
N LEU A 192 26.57 -4.42 4.61
CA LEU A 192 25.75 -5.54 4.19
C LEU A 192 24.28 -5.13 4.17
N VAL A 193 23.58 -5.65 3.18
CA VAL A 193 22.13 -5.53 3.06
C VAL A 193 21.55 -6.92 3.30
N SER A 194 20.70 -7.05 4.30
CA SER A 194 20.06 -8.31 4.69
C SER A 194 18.54 -8.21 4.54
N GLY A 195 17.85 -9.33 4.31
CA GLY A 195 16.39 -9.39 4.23
C GLY A 195 15.83 -8.96 2.87
N GLY A 196 14.86 -8.04 2.84
CA GLY A 196 14.35 -7.43 1.60
C GLY A 196 13.70 -8.41 0.62
N ARG A 197 13.72 -8.08 -0.68
CA ARG A 197 13.06 -8.90 -1.73
C ARG A 197 13.57 -10.35 -1.82
N LEU A 198 14.78 -10.64 -1.37
CA LEU A 198 15.36 -11.99 -1.46
C LEU A 198 15.25 -12.80 -0.17
N GLY A 199 14.85 -12.19 0.96
CA GLY A 199 14.81 -12.88 2.26
C GLY A 199 16.18 -13.35 2.78
N ARG A 200 17.27 -12.90 2.15
CA ARG A 200 18.67 -13.24 2.49
C ARG A 200 19.57 -12.02 2.38
N ASP A 201 20.87 -12.18 2.57
CA ASP A 201 21.84 -11.13 2.26
C ASP A 201 21.83 -10.84 0.75
N HIS A 202 21.74 -9.56 0.39
CA HIS A 202 21.80 -9.08 -0.99
C HIS A 202 23.23 -8.74 -1.32
N MET A 203 23.70 -9.24 -2.45
CA MET A 203 24.98 -8.91 -3.02
C MET A 203 24.80 -8.01 -4.23
N LEU A 204 25.83 -7.26 -4.58
CA LEU A 204 25.82 -6.43 -5.78
C LEU A 204 25.61 -7.24 -7.07
N SER A 205 25.96 -8.53 -7.07
CA SER A 205 25.70 -9.47 -8.17
C SER A 205 24.23 -9.86 -8.31
N ASP A 206 23.41 -9.68 -7.26
CA ASP A 206 21.97 -9.96 -7.31
C ASP A 206 21.19 -8.83 -7.99
N VAL A 207 21.80 -7.65 -8.12
CA VAL A 207 21.20 -6.44 -8.67
C VAL A 207 21.28 -6.45 -10.21
N PRO A 208 20.17 -6.18 -10.93
CA PRO A 208 20.20 -6.09 -12.39
C PRO A 208 21.19 -5.04 -12.88
N ASN A 209 21.98 -5.37 -13.89
CA ASN A 209 23.02 -4.47 -14.41
C ASN A 209 22.45 -3.14 -14.92
N ASN A 210 21.28 -3.18 -15.57
CA ASN A 210 20.56 -1.99 -16.02
C ASN A 210 20.22 -1.06 -14.86
N TYR A 211 19.82 -1.61 -13.71
CA TYR A 211 19.48 -0.84 -12.52
C TYR A 211 20.71 -0.16 -11.91
N VAL A 212 21.84 -0.88 -11.86
CA VAL A 212 23.12 -0.29 -11.42
C VAL A 212 23.51 0.85 -12.35
N ARG A 213 23.40 0.66 -13.67
CA ARG A 213 23.70 1.71 -14.66
C ARG A 213 22.83 2.94 -14.48
N ASP A 214 21.54 2.79 -14.19
CA ASP A 214 20.61 3.90 -13.95
C ASP A 214 21.03 4.69 -12.70
N HIS A 215 21.34 3.98 -11.61
CA HIS A 215 21.81 4.58 -10.35
C HIS A 215 23.12 5.34 -10.52
N LEU A 216 24.08 4.79 -11.26
CA LEU A 216 25.35 5.47 -11.52
C LEU A 216 25.16 6.73 -12.37
N MET A 217 24.30 6.70 -13.39
CA MET A 217 23.99 7.90 -14.17
C MET A 217 23.35 8.97 -13.29
N ASN A 218 22.38 8.59 -12.43
CA ASN A 218 21.76 9.51 -11.50
C ASN A 218 22.78 10.11 -10.52
N PHE A 219 23.61 9.28 -9.89
CA PHE A 219 24.67 9.74 -8.99
C PHE A 219 25.64 10.71 -9.68
N ILE A 220 26.05 10.41 -10.91
CA ILE A 220 26.91 11.31 -11.69
C ILE A 220 26.21 12.65 -11.92
N ASN A 221 24.91 12.64 -12.22
CA ASN A 221 24.16 13.86 -12.52
C ASN A 221 23.89 14.72 -11.27
N THR A 222 23.70 14.11 -10.10
CA THR A 222 23.26 14.83 -8.89
C THR A 222 24.39 15.10 -7.89
N GLU A 223 25.36 14.19 -7.76
CA GLU A 223 26.37 14.24 -6.68
C GLU A 223 27.74 14.70 -7.16
N LEU A 224 28.01 14.66 -8.46
CA LEU A 224 29.29 15.14 -9.00
C LEU A 224 29.16 16.57 -9.52
N ASP A 225 30.21 17.35 -9.29
CA ASP A 225 30.40 18.66 -9.90
C ASP A 225 30.58 18.54 -11.42
N GLU A 226 30.11 19.55 -12.17
CA GLU A 226 30.10 19.58 -13.64
C GLU A 226 31.44 19.20 -14.27
N SER A 227 32.54 19.61 -13.62
CA SER A 227 33.91 19.35 -14.09
C SER A 227 34.27 17.86 -14.14
N ARG A 228 33.63 17.03 -13.31
CA ARG A 228 33.87 15.58 -13.20
C ARG A 228 32.80 14.75 -13.89
N GLN A 229 31.62 15.30 -14.13
CA GLN A 229 30.49 14.57 -14.72
C GLN A 229 30.83 13.96 -16.08
N GLU A 230 31.34 14.75 -17.01
CA GLU A 230 31.58 14.29 -18.39
C GLU A 230 32.60 13.15 -18.46
N ASN A 231 33.70 13.27 -17.70
CA ASN A 231 34.72 12.23 -17.61
C ASN A 231 34.16 10.95 -16.97
N ALA A 232 33.37 11.07 -15.91
CA ALA A 232 32.73 9.95 -15.24
C ALA A 232 31.73 9.23 -16.16
N ARG A 233 30.86 9.97 -16.87
CA ARG A 233 29.90 9.38 -17.81
C ARG A 233 30.61 8.60 -18.91
N ARG A 234 31.62 9.21 -19.55
CA ARG A 234 32.41 8.55 -20.62
C ARG A 234 33.12 7.28 -20.16
N ALA A 235 33.68 7.29 -18.94
CA ALA A 235 34.39 6.13 -18.42
C ALA A 235 33.44 4.96 -18.09
N VAL A 236 32.34 5.24 -17.40
CA VAL A 236 31.37 4.23 -16.96
C VAL A 236 30.59 3.68 -18.15
N PHE A 237 30.11 4.55 -19.03
CA PHE A 237 29.26 4.22 -20.18
C PHE A 237 30.03 4.26 -21.50
N SER A 238 31.25 3.71 -21.50
CA SER A 238 32.13 3.65 -22.67
C SER A 238 31.56 2.87 -23.86
N ASP A 239 30.45 2.16 -23.65
CA ASP A 239 29.69 1.44 -24.66
C ASP A 239 28.65 2.32 -25.40
N LEU A 240 28.49 3.59 -25.00
CA LEU A 240 27.58 4.55 -25.59
C LEU A 240 28.35 5.70 -26.28
N THR A 241 27.75 6.29 -27.31
CA THR A 241 28.30 7.50 -27.94
C THR A 241 28.03 8.74 -27.07
N PRO A 242 28.77 9.85 -27.25
CA PRO A 242 28.54 11.07 -26.47
C PRO A 242 27.09 11.60 -26.55
N ALA A 243 26.47 11.56 -27.73
CA ALA A 243 25.07 11.97 -27.91
C ALA A 243 24.10 11.06 -27.14
N GLU A 244 24.37 9.76 -27.08
CA GLU A 244 23.54 8.81 -26.33
C GLU A 244 23.73 8.94 -24.83
N ILE A 245 24.94 9.27 -24.37
CA ILE A 245 25.21 9.60 -22.97
C ILE A 245 24.39 10.83 -22.54
N GLU A 246 24.34 11.86 -23.38
CA GLU A 246 23.54 13.06 -23.13
C GLU A 246 22.04 12.74 -23.06
N GLN A 247 21.52 11.96 -24.01
CA GLN A 247 20.12 11.50 -24.01
C GLN A 247 19.80 10.65 -22.77
N TYR A 248 20.71 9.73 -22.42
CA TYR A 248 20.53 8.87 -21.25
C TYR A 248 20.53 9.68 -19.95
N SER A 249 21.44 10.63 -19.82
CA SER A 249 21.49 11.57 -18.69
C SER A 249 20.16 12.32 -18.54
N LYS A 250 19.62 12.84 -19.64
CA LYS A 250 18.34 13.56 -19.66
C LYS A 250 17.17 12.67 -19.21
N LEU A 251 17.03 11.48 -19.80
CA LEU A 251 15.95 10.54 -19.45
C LEU A 251 16.01 10.10 -17.98
N ILE A 252 17.21 9.96 -17.42
CA ILE A 252 17.38 9.61 -16.01
C ILE A 252 16.92 10.74 -15.08
N MET A 253 17.12 12.00 -15.47
CA MET A 253 16.70 13.18 -14.69
C MET A 253 15.22 13.54 -14.84
N GLU A 254 14.61 13.29 -15.99
CA GLU A 254 13.18 13.57 -16.22
C GLU A 254 12.27 12.72 -15.31
N VAL A 255 12.61 11.45 -15.07
CA VAL A 255 11.73 10.56 -14.32
C VAL A 255 11.62 10.87 -12.81
N PRO A 256 12.69 11.24 -12.06
CA PRO A 256 12.55 11.75 -10.70
C PRO A 256 11.69 13.01 -10.63
N GLU A 257 11.74 13.88 -11.64
CA GLU A 257 10.88 15.07 -11.71
C GLU A 257 9.42 14.72 -11.95
N GLU A 258 9.13 13.85 -12.90
CA GLU A 258 7.76 13.35 -13.14
C GLU A 258 7.21 12.65 -11.89
N LYS A 259 7.99 11.78 -11.25
CA LYS A 259 7.60 11.10 -10.02
C LYS A 259 7.32 12.09 -8.90
N ARG A 260 8.17 13.11 -8.72
CA ARG A 260 7.95 14.18 -7.73
C ARG A 260 6.69 14.97 -8.05
N LYS A 261 6.44 15.27 -9.32
CA LYS A 261 5.23 15.97 -9.76
C LYS A 261 3.98 15.16 -9.43
N THR A 262 3.93 13.87 -9.79
CA THR A 262 2.81 12.98 -9.46
C THR A 262 2.64 12.81 -7.96
N GLU A 263 3.71 12.66 -7.18
CA GLU A 263 3.62 12.62 -5.72
C GLU A 263 3.06 13.92 -5.14
N ASN A 264 3.48 15.08 -5.65
CA ASN A 264 2.98 16.37 -5.19
C ASN A 264 1.51 16.58 -5.57
N GLU A 265 1.08 16.15 -6.75
CA GLU A 265 -0.32 16.14 -7.17
C GLU A 265 -1.17 15.27 -6.22
N ARG A 266 -0.68 14.07 -5.88
CA ARG A 266 -1.32 13.19 -4.89
C ARG A 266 -1.39 13.83 -3.50
N ILE A 267 -0.31 14.47 -3.05
CA ILE A 267 -0.30 15.17 -1.75
C ILE A 267 -1.33 16.29 -1.74
N ALA A 268 -1.40 17.08 -2.81
CA ALA A 268 -2.37 18.17 -2.94
C ALA A 268 -3.82 17.65 -2.89
N GLN A 269 -4.12 16.50 -3.51
CA GLN A 269 -5.45 15.90 -3.44
C GLN A 269 -5.85 15.46 -2.01
N ILE A 270 -4.88 15.04 -1.19
CA ILE A 270 -5.16 14.56 0.17
C ILE A 270 -5.18 15.70 1.19
N ALA A 271 -4.16 16.56 1.17
CA ALA A 271 -3.88 17.54 2.23
C ALA A 271 -3.98 19.00 1.74
N GLY A 272 -4.14 19.24 0.44
CA GLY A 272 -4.13 20.57 -0.18
C GLY A 272 -2.71 21.14 -0.36
N ASP A 273 -2.65 22.43 -0.72
CA ASP A 273 -1.39 23.17 -0.93
C ASP A 273 -0.75 23.60 0.42
N GLY A 274 -0.43 22.63 1.26
CA GLY A 274 0.26 22.83 2.55
C GLY A 274 1.78 22.69 2.43
N THR A 275 2.54 23.57 3.10
CA THR A 275 4.02 23.53 3.12
C THR A 275 4.56 22.76 4.33
N PHE A 276 5.67 22.03 4.10
CA PHE A 276 6.50 21.28 5.07
C PHE A 276 5.81 20.14 5.81
N LEU A 277 5.57 19.04 5.10
CA LEU A 277 5.26 17.75 5.70
C LEU A 277 6.55 17.06 6.15
N GLU A 278 6.60 16.58 7.40
CA GLU A 278 7.66 15.66 7.82
C GLU A 278 7.62 14.38 6.97
N ALA A 279 8.76 13.69 6.83
CA ALA A 279 8.85 12.51 5.96
C ALA A 279 7.84 11.41 6.33
N HIS A 280 7.54 11.26 7.62
CA HIS A 280 6.55 10.29 8.11
C HIS A 280 5.12 10.67 7.67
N GLU A 281 4.77 11.95 7.78
CA GLU A 281 3.45 12.46 7.40
C GLU A 281 3.24 12.39 5.88
N ARG A 282 4.30 12.69 5.10
CA ARG A 282 4.30 12.50 3.65
C ARG A 282 4.01 11.06 3.27
N GLY A 283 4.57 10.09 4.01
CA GLY A 283 4.30 8.67 3.81
C GLY A 283 2.83 8.31 4.05
N ASP A 284 2.25 8.76 5.16
CA ASP A 284 0.84 8.52 5.50
C ASP A 284 -0.12 9.12 4.45
N ILE A 285 0.20 10.31 3.95
CA ILE A 285 -0.57 10.98 2.89
C ILE A 285 -0.51 10.19 1.57
N LEU A 286 0.68 9.76 1.16
CA LEU A 286 0.84 8.99 -0.07
C LEU A 286 0.14 7.61 0.02
N ASN A 287 0.15 6.97 1.19
CA ASN A 287 -0.60 5.73 1.41
C ASN A 287 -2.10 5.95 1.24
N GLN A 288 -2.65 7.06 1.78
CA GLN A 288 -4.05 7.39 1.60
C GLN A 288 -4.42 7.69 0.14
N ALA A 289 -3.55 8.38 -0.60
CA ALA A 289 -3.73 8.61 -2.03
C ALA A 289 -3.78 7.29 -2.82
N LEU A 290 -2.87 6.36 -2.53
CA LEU A 290 -2.88 5.03 -3.13
C LEU A 290 -4.14 4.23 -2.76
N ALA A 291 -4.61 4.33 -1.52
CA ALA A 291 -5.84 3.68 -1.09
C ALA A 291 -7.04 4.20 -1.91
N LEU A 292 -7.17 5.53 -2.11
CA LEU A 292 -8.22 6.12 -2.94
C LEU A 292 -8.13 5.72 -4.42
N GLU A 293 -6.91 5.62 -4.98
CA GLU A 293 -6.70 5.18 -6.36
C GLU A 293 -7.13 3.72 -6.58
N ASN A 294 -6.95 2.88 -5.58
CA ASN A 294 -7.25 1.44 -5.65
C ASN A 294 -8.72 1.09 -5.39
N VAL A 295 -9.54 2.03 -4.90
CA VAL A 295 -10.98 1.80 -4.73
C VAL A 295 -11.64 1.55 -6.08
N ASP A 296 -12.45 0.50 -6.17
CA ASP A 296 -13.28 0.24 -7.34
C ASP A 296 -14.40 1.29 -7.47
N LYS A 297 -14.24 2.20 -8.44
CA LYS A 297 -15.22 3.27 -8.73
C LYS A 297 -16.36 2.80 -9.63
N ALA A 298 -16.32 1.56 -10.13
CA ALA A 298 -17.34 0.98 -11.01
C ALA A 298 -18.44 0.21 -10.26
N VAL A 299 -18.39 0.19 -8.92
CA VAL A 299 -19.42 -0.40 -8.06
C VAL A 299 -20.78 0.23 -8.34
N ASP A 300 -21.83 -0.59 -8.39
CA ASP A 300 -23.20 -0.11 -8.51
C ASP A 300 -23.62 0.65 -7.26
N LEU A 301 -23.87 1.95 -7.37
CA LEU A 301 -24.24 2.83 -6.26
C LEU A 301 -25.75 2.86 -5.97
N THR A 302 -26.53 1.94 -6.57
CA THR A 302 -27.98 1.85 -6.36
C THR A 302 -28.32 1.57 -4.89
N PRO A 303 -29.24 2.33 -4.26
CA PRO A 303 -29.68 2.08 -2.90
C PRO A 303 -30.21 0.67 -2.67
N THR A 304 -29.78 0.05 -1.58
CA THR A 304 -30.34 -1.21 -1.08
C THR A 304 -30.92 -0.97 0.32
N SER A 305 -32.24 -0.80 0.41
CA SER A 305 -32.90 -0.54 1.70
C SER A 305 -32.71 -1.70 2.68
N GLY A 306 -32.54 -1.38 3.97
CA GLY A 306 -32.38 -2.36 5.02
C GLY A 306 -31.01 -3.02 5.07
N PHE A 307 -29.96 -2.41 4.49
CA PHE A 307 -28.61 -2.99 4.53
C PHE A 307 -28.04 -2.99 5.95
N ALA A 308 -28.07 -1.83 6.63
CA ALA A 308 -27.62 -1.69 8.01
C ALA A 308 -28.45 -0.63 8.76
N PHE A 309 -28.18 -0.47 10.06
CA PHE A 309 -28.87 0.51 10.91
C PHE A 309 -27.88 1.43 11.60
N ARG A 310 -28.14 2.74 11.54
CA ARG A 310 -27.34 3.78 12.20
C ARG A 310 -27.69 3.89 13.68
N ASP A 311 -26.71 3.68 14.56
CA ASP A 311 -26.85 3.94 16.00
C ASP A 311 -26.29 5.32 16.40
N TYR A 312 -27.20 6.27 16.66
CA TYR A 312 -26.83 7.63 17.08
C TYR A 312 -26.31 7.73 18.53
N HIS A 313 -26.32 6.65 19.31
CA HIS A 313 -25.69 6.65 20.63
C HIS A 313 -24.17 6.70 20.54
N TYR A 314 -23.56 6.00 19.58
CA TYR A 314 -22.13 6.05 19.30
C TYR A 314 -21.79 5.41 17.93
N PRO A 315 -21.18 6.15 16.98
CA PRO A 315 -20.72 7.53 17.07
C PRO A 315 -21.87 8.55 17.02
N ARG A 316 -21.69 9.73 17.62
CA ARG A 316 -22.64 10.85 17.44
C ARG A 316 -22.63 11.30 15.98
N GLY A 317 -23.76 11.81 15.50
CA GLY A 317 -23.89 12.30 14.13
C GLY A 317 -22.93 13.45 13.78
N ILE A 318 -22.84 13.73 12.48
CA ILE A 318 -21.98 14.78 11.92
C ILE A 318 -22.50 16.14 12.35
N LYS A 319 -21.61 16.91 12.99
CA LYS A 319 -21.88 18.27 13.48
C LYS A 319 -21.33 19.37 12.60
N TYR A 320 -20.76 19.03 11.44
CA TYR A 320 -20.10 19.97 10.55
C TYR A 320 -20.83 20.02 9.21
N SER A 321 -20.76 21.15 8.52
CA SER A 321 -21.39 21.29 7.20
C SER A 321 -20.83 20.27 6.20
N VAL A 322 -21.71 19.68 5.40
CA VAL A 322 -21.41 18.73 4.31
C VAL A 322 -21.31 19.42 2.95
N ILE A 323 -21.51 20.75 2.89
CA ILE A 323 -21.55 21.55 1.66
C ILE A 323 -20.19 22.19 1.40
N GLU A 324 -19.66 22.94 2.36
CA GLU A 324 -18.42 23.72 2.20
C GLU A 324 -17.29 23.19 3.08
N PRO A 325 -16.07 23.00 2.53
CA PRO A 325 -14.92 22.63 3.33
C PRO A 325 -14.55 23.77 4.29
N GLY A 326 -14.31 23.45 5.57
CA GLY A 326 -13.92 24.43 6.60
C GLY A 326 -15.06 25.12 7.37
N LEU A 327 -16.31 25.06 6.89
CA LEU A 327 -17.45 25.57 7.65
C LEU A 327 -17.82 24.63 8.80
N ASN A 328 -17.72 25.10 10.04
CA ASN A 328 -17.90 24.23 11.21
C ASN A 328 -19.36 24.04 11.63
N GLU A 329 -20.24 24.98 11.30
CA GLU A 329 -21.65 24.93 11.70
C GLU A 329 -22.51 24.51 10.51
N PRO A 330 -23.38 23.49 10.66
CA PRO A 330 -24.33 23.10 9.62
C PRO A 330 -25.44 24.14 9.51
N THR A 331 -25.98 24.35 8.31
CA THR A 331 -27.19 25.17 8.14
C THR A 331 -28.41 24.46 8.75
N PRO A 332 -29.53 25.17 9.05
CA PRO A 332 -30.75 24.55 9.55
C PRO A 332 -31.29 23.43 8.64
N GLU A 333 -31.08 23.54 7.33
CA GLU A 333 -31.46 22.54 6.34
C GLU A 333 -30.58 21.27 6.43
N GLU A 334 -29.31 21.42 6.81
CA GLU A 334 -28.36 20.32 7.06
C GLU A 334 -28.59 19.58 8.38
N ASP A 335 -29.38 20.16 9.30
CA ASP A 335 -29.78 19.55 10.57
C ASP A 335 -31.01 18.62 10.42
N ALA A 336 -31.41 18.34 9.18
CA ALA A 336 -32.44 17.36 8.89
C ALA A 336 -32.04 15.96 9.39
N ASN A 337 -33.00 15.27 10.00
CA ASN A 337 -32.83 13.89 10.46
C ASN A 337 -32.72 12.94 9.26
N THR A 338 -31.55 12.35 9.06
CA THR A 338 -31.24 11.38 7.98
C THR A 338 -31.88 10.01 8.18
N GLY A 339 -32.53 9.76 9.32
CA GLY A 339 -33.10 8.47 9.67
C GLY A 339 -32.05 7.46 10.13
N THR A 340 -32.46 6.20 10.29
CA THR A 340 -31.59 5.12 10.78
C THR A 340 -31.33 4.02 9.74
N ASP A 341 -32.05 3.98 8.62
CA ASP A 341 -31.87 2.96 7.58
C ASP A 341 -30.67 3.30 6.70
N ILE A 342 -29.59 2.55 6.83
CA ILE A 342 -28.42 2.68 5.98
C ILE A 342 -28.67 1.87 4.72
N ASP A 343 -28.67 2.56 3.59
CA ASP A 343 -29.08 2.07 2.28
C ASP A 343 -27.89 1.82 1.33
N ARG A 344 -26.67 1.79 1.86
CA ARG A 344 -25.42 1.49 1.13
C ARG A 344 -24.50 0.59 1.92
N ASP A 345 -23.78 -0.28 1.22
CA ASP A 345 -22.74 -1.13 1.81
C ASP A 345 -21.36 -0.44 1.86
N CYS A 346 -20.38 -1.09 2.49
CA CYS A 346 -19.05 -0.51 2.66
C CYS A 346 -18.32 -0.27 1.32
N ASP A 347 -18.51 -1.12 0.30
CA ASP A 347 -17.86 -0.96 -1.00
C ASP A 347 -18.46 0.23 -1.76
N GLN A 348 -19.79 0.38 -1.71
CA GLN A 348 -20.48 1.55 -2.22
C GLN A 348 -20.02 2.84 -1.52
N ILE A 349 -19.88 2.81 -0.20
CA ILE A 349 -19.40 3.96 0.58
C ILE A 349 -17.96 4.33 0.20
N ARG A 350 -17.05 3.37 0.04
CA ARG A 350 -15.68 3.64 -0.45
C ARG A 350 -15.70 4.28 -1.83
N ALA A 351 -16.47 3.71 -2.75
CA ALA A 351 -16.60 4.24 -4.11
C ALA A 351 -17.12 5.68 -4.09
N MET A 352 -18.12 5.98 -3.26
CA MET A 352 -18.63 7.33 -3.06
C MET A 352 -17.56 8.29 -2.54
N ILE A 353 -16.75 7.90 -1.54
CA ILE A 353 -15.61 8.71 -1.07
C ILE A 353 -14.63 8.98 -2.22
N ALA A 354 -14.21 7.92 -2.92
CA ALA A 354 -13.21 8.04 -3.97
C ALA A 354 -13.67 8.92 -5.13
N ILE A 355 -14.93 8.78 -5.55
CA ILE A 355 -15.53 9.61 -6.60
C ILE A 355 -15.69 11.06 -6.12
N PHE A 356 -16.17 11.26 -4.89
CA PHE A 356 -16.30 12.60 -4.29
C PHE A 356 -14.95 13.31 -4.24
N ILE A 357 -13.90 12.72 -3.67
CA ILE A 357 -12.58 13.38 -3.59
C ILE A 357 -11.93 13.58 -4.98
N THR A 358 -12.23 12.73 -5.96
CA THR A 358 -11.66 12.90 -7.32
C THR A 358 -12.34 14.01 -8.11
N ASN A 359 -13.64 14.23 -7.90
CA ASN A 359 -14.47 15.09 -8.76
C ASN A 359 -14.87 16.42 -8.09
N THR A 360 -14.16 16.85 -7.05
CA THR A 360 -14.51 18.01 -6.23
C THR A 360 -13.27 18.82 -5.87
N GLU A 361 -13.48 20.00 -5.30
CA GLU A 361 -12.42 20.81 -4.68
C GLU A 361 -12.06 20.32 -3.27
N TRP A 362 -12.74 19.30 -2.76
CA TRP A 362 -12.51 18.78 -1.42
C TRP A 362 -11.27 17.91 -1.37
N THR A 363 -10.40 18.18 -0.39
CA THR A 363 -9.30 17.27 -0.07
C THR A 363 -9.78 16.14 0.84
N ALA A 364 -9.08 15.00 0.81
CA ALA A 364 -9.41 13.88 1.68
C ALA A 364 -9.34 14.25 3.17
N ASP A 365 -8.43 15.14 3.57
CA ASP A 365 -8.35 15.65 4.94
C ASP A 365 -9.53 16.56 5.30
N GLN A 366 -9.98 17.42 4.38
CA GLN A 366 -11.16 18.25 4.62
C GLN A 366 -12.40 17.37 4.84
N PHE A 367 -12.60 16.37 4.00
CA PHE A 367 -13.68 15.38 4.17
C PHE A 367 -13.57 14.65 5.51
N ARG A 368 -12.39 14.10 5.82
CA ARG A 368 -12.13 13.39 7.08
C ARG A 368 -12.43 14.25 8.31
N LEU A 369 -12.05 15.53 8.29
CA LEU A 369 -12.30 16.45 9.41
C LEU A 369 -13.80 16.64 9.67
N LYS A 370 -14.65 16.56 8.65
CA LYS A 370 -16.12 16.60 8.82
C LYS A 370 -16.70 15.37 9.50
N LEU A 371 -16.05 14.22 9.35
CA LEU A 371 -16.47 12.98 10.01
C LEU A 371 -16.18 12.97 11.53
N SER A 372 -15.89 14.11 12.16
CA SER A 372 -15.84 14.28 13.62
C SER A 372 -14.96 13.24 14.35
N GLY A 373 -13.65 13.47 14.35
CA GLY A 373 -12.70 12.65 15.12
C GLY A 373 -12.32 11.32 14.47
N VAL A 374 -12.37 11.24 13.14
CA VAL A 374 -11.73 10.18 12.35
C VAL A 374 -10.28 10.58 12.06
N LYS A 375 -9.33 9.68 12.37
CA LYS A 375 -7.90 9.88 12.06
C LYS A 375 -7.58 9.44 10.64
N ARG A 376 -6.52 10.00 10.05
CA ARG A 376 -6.09 9.70 8.66
C ARG A 376 -5.87 8.21 8.43
N GLN A 377 -5.17 7.56 9.36
CA GLN A 377 -4.87 6.13 9.32
C GLN A 377 -6.14 5.26 9.42
N GLU A 378 -7.15 5.70 10.17
CA GLU A 378 -8.42 4.96 10.28
C GLU A 378 -9.18 5.01 8.95
N LEU A 379 -9.27 6.19 8.33
CA LEU A 379 -9.87 6.35 7.00
C LEU A 379 -9.08 5.59 5.93
N THR A 380 -7.74 5.64 5.98
CA THR A 380 -6.88 4.89 5.04
C THR A 380 -7.15 3.39 5.12
N ARG A 381 -7.16 2.82 6.34
CA ARG A 381 -7.48 1.40 6.56
C ARG A 381 -8.88 1.05 6.04
N PHE A 382 -9.87 1.92 6.28
CA PHE A 382 -11.22 1.70 5.74
C PHE A 382 -11.22 1.60 4.22
N LEU A 383 -10.47 2.48 3.53
CA LEU A 383 -10.36 2.50 2.06
C LEU A 383 -9.58 1.31 1.48
N GLU A 384 -8.63 0.75 2.23
CA GLU A 384 -7.83 -0.42 1.81
C GLU A 384 -8.56 -1.76 1.96
N GLU A 385 -9.63 -1.81 2.75
CA GLU A 385 -10.43 -3.01 2.92
C GLU A 385 -11.35 -3.26 1.71
N GLU A 386 -11.71 -4.52 1.46
CA GLU A 386 -12.59 -4.92 0.36
C GLU A 386 -13.73 -5.80 0.88
N GLY A 387 -14.95 -5.51 0.44
CA GLY A 387 -16.15 -6.29 0.71
C GLY A 387 -17.24 -5.48 1.40
N PRO A 388 -18.53 -5.84 1.17
CA PRO A 388 -19.68 -5.04 1.58
C PRO A 388 -19.84 -4.92 3.10
N TRP A 389 -19.31 -5.89 3.86
CA TRP A 389 -19.37 -5.97 5.32
C TRP A 389 -18.00 -5.77 5.99
N LYS A 390 -16.99 -5.32 5.23
CA LYS A 390 -15.65 -5.05 5.75
C LYS A 390 -15.53 -3.56 5.97
N GLY A 391 -15.16 -3.15 7.17
CA GLY A 391 -14.94 -1.75 7.50
C GLY A 391 -15.05 -1.49 8.99
N ASP A 392 -14.65 -0.28 9.37
CA ASP A 392 -14.88 0.27 10.70
C ASP A 392 -16.29 0.88 10.75
N ASP A 393 -17.16 0.35 11.61
CA ASP A 393 -18.58 0.74 11.71
C ASP A 393 -18.73 2.25 11.89
N LYS A 394 -17.85 2.89 12.68
CA LYS A 394 -17.92 4.34 12.91
C LYS A 394 -17.66 5.11 11.61
N ILE A 395 -16.65 4.74 10.83
CA ILE A 395 -16.33 5.43 9.57
C ILE A 395 -17.44 5.20 8.54
N PHE A 396 -17.90 3.96 8.44
CA PHE A 396 -18.99 3.56 7.56
C PHE A 396 -20.26 4.40 7.83
N GLU A 397 -20.72 4.40 9.09
CA GLU A 397 -21.94 5.09 9.51
C GLU A 397 -21.86 6.61 9.33
N LEU A 398 -20.74 7.23 9.72
CA LEU A 398 -20.56 8.67 9.58
C LEU A 398 -20.45 9.08 8.11
N THR A 399 -19.75 8.29 7.30
CA THR A 399 -19.64 8.60 5.87
C THR A 399 -20.97 8.45 5.15
N TRP A 400 -21.75 7.41 5.49
CA TRP A 400 -23.11 7.29 4.98
C TRP A 400 -23.94 8.52 5.35
N GLU A 401 -23.89 8.95 6.61
CA GLU A 401 -24.62 10.13 7.09
C GLU A 401 -24.20 11.40 6.32
N PHE A 402 -22.91 11.57 6.02
CA PHE A 402 -22.39 12.67 5.21
C PHE A 402 -23.08 12.73 3.83
N PHE A 403 -23.05 11.61 3.11
CA PHE A 403 -23.64 11.54 1.78
C PHE A 403 -25.16 11.59 1.80
N LYS A 404 -25.81 11.03 2.83
CA LYS A 404 -27.27 11.08 2.98
C LYS A 404 -27.76 12.50 3.19
N LYS A 405 -27.06 13.29 4.00
CA LYS A 405 -27.34 14.74 4.15
C LYS A 405 -27.24 15.46 2.80
N ARG A 406 -26.18 15.20 2.02
CA ARG A 406 -26.04 15.78 0.67
C ARG A 406 -27.18 15.39 -0.26
N GLU A 407 -27.55 14.11 -0.28
CA GLU A 407 -28.68 13.60 -1.08
C GLU A 407 -30.00 14.28 -0.71
N MET A 408 -30.28 14.44 0.59
CA MET A 408 -31.50 15.11 1.08
C MET A 408 -31.56 16.59 0.70
N LEU A 409 -30.41 17.25 0.60
CA LEU A 409 -30.29 18.62 0.10
C LEU A 409 -30.44 18.70 -1.42
N GLY A 410 -30.54 17.57 -2.12
CA GLY A 410 -30.57 17.48 -3.58
C GLY A 410 -29.20 17.76 -4.22
N LEU A 411 -28.12 17.65 -3.43
CA LEU A 411 -26.77 17.81 -3.93
C LEU A 411 -26.27 16.51 -4.54
N PRO A 412 -25.43 16.59 -5.59
CA PRO A 412 -24.78 15.42 -6.14
C PRO A 412 -23.93 14.71 -5.08
N ILE A 413 -24.09 13.39 -5.04
CA ILE A 413 -23.31 12.47 -4.20
C ILE A 413 -21.94 12.22 -4.84
N THR A 414 -21.86 12.27 -6.18
CA THR A 414 -20.66 12.04 -6.98
C THR A 414 -20.29 13.29 -7.76
N GLY A 415 -19.41 14.12 -7.19
CA GLY A 415 -18.97 15.41 -7.77
C GLY A 415 -19.70 16.59 -7.16
N THR A 416 -19.03 17.75 -7.08
CA THR A 416 -19.53 18.98 -6.45
C THR A 416 -18.84 20.16 -7.10
N ASN A 417 -19.60 21.23 -7.34
CA ASN A 417 -19.03 22.55 -7.54
C ASN A 417 -19.49 23.40 -6.36
N THR A 418 -18.59 23.69 -5.40
CA THR A 418 -18.91 24.37 -4.14
C THR A 418 -19.69 25.67 -4.35
N SER A 419 -19.38 26.38 -5.42
CA SER A 419 -20.04 27.62 -5.84
C SER A 419 -21.48 27.37 -6.31
N GLU A 420 -21.71 26.32 -7.10
CA GLU A 420 -23.05 25.94 -7.59
C GLU A 420 -23.90 25.34 -6.47
N ASP A 421 -23.33 24.46 -5.64
CA ASP A 421 -24.01 23.83 -4.50
C ASP A 421 -24.53 24.89 -3.51
N SER A 422 -23.70 25.91 -3.22
CA SER A 422 -24.10 27.04 -2.37
C SER A 422 -25.18 27.91 -3.01
N SER A 423 -25.16 28.06 -4.33
CA SER A 423 -26.15 28.85 -5.09
C SER A 423 -27.52 28.16 -5.14
N VAL A 424 -27.55 26.84 -5.30
CA VAL A 424 -28.80 26.04 -5.30
C VAL A 424 -29.55 26.18 -3.97
N LEU A 425 -28.84 26.28 -2.86
CA LEU A 425 -29.44 26.49 -1.53
C LEU A 425 -29.97 27.92 -1.37
N GLN A 426 -29.21 28.93 -1.79
CA GLN A 426 -29.66 30.33 -1.77
C GLN A 426 -30.91 30.57 -2.64
N GLU A 427 -31.02 29.93 -3.80
CA GLU A 427 -32.21 30.02 -4.66
C GLU A 427 -33.45 29.33 -4.03
N ARG A 428 -33.25 28.23 -3.32
CA ARG A 428 -34.32 27.56 -2.56
C ARG A 428 -34.83 28.41 -1.41
N ASP A 429 -33.95 29.05 -0.67
CA ASP A 429 -34.33 29.96 0.42
C ASP A 429 -35.08 31.18 -0.10
N ALA A 430 -34.64 31.75 -1.23
CA ALA A 430 -35.30 32.87 -1.88
C ALA A 430 -36.73 32.52 -2.38
N ASN A 431 -36.92 31.31 -2.91
CA ASN A 431 -38.23 30.83 -3.36
C ASN A 431 -39.17 30.46 -2.21
N THR A 432 -38.64 29.92 -1.11
CA THR A 432 -39.42 29.60 0.10
C THR A 432 -39.90 30.88 0.79
N THR A 433 -39.04 31.90 0.85
CA THR A 433 -39.38 33.22 1.42
C THR A 433 -40.42 33.97 0.58
N LYS A 434 -40.39 33.84 -0.76
CA LYS A 434 -41.42 34.41 -1.66
C LYS A 434 -42.78 33.74 -1.48
N HIS A 435 -42.85 32.41 -1.36
CA HIS A 435 -44.13 31.71 -1.20
C HIS A 435 -44.81 31.96 0.16
N SER A 436 -44.05 32.24 1.22
CA SER A 436 -44.63 32.67 2.50
C SER A 436 -45.18 34.11 2.48
N SER A 437 -44.71 34.96 1.56
CA SER A 437 -45.21 36.34 1.43
C SER A 437 -46.51 36.48 0.63
N ASP A 438 -46.84 35.49 -0.22
CA ASP A 438 -48.02 35.55 -1.11
C ASP A 438 -49.29 34.89 -0.52
N ASN A 439 -49.17 34.16 0.60
CA ASN A 439 -50.31 33.48 1.25
C ASN A 439 -50.88 34.24 2.46
N GLY A 440 -50.48 35.51 2.63
CA GLY A 440 -50.91 36.39 3.72
C GLY A 440 -52.12 37.27 3.39
N ASN A 441 -53.15 36.74 2.73
CA ASN A 441 -54.40 37.49 2.57
C ASN A 441 -55.59 36.56 2.39
N ASN A 442 -56.24 36.14 3.49
CA ASN A 442 -57.66 36.43 3.73
C ASN A 442 -58.15 35.79 5.05
N THR A 443 -59.09 36.49 5.68
CA THR A 443 -59.96 36.08 6.80
C THR A 443 -59.40 36.22 8.22
N ASN A 444 -59.68 37.38 8.83
CA ASN A 444 -60.43 37.36 10.09
C ASN A 444 -61.25 38.63 10.28
N ALA A 445 -62.57 38.44 10.15
CA ALA A 445 -63.60 39.42 10.34
C ALA A 445 -63.61 39.95 11.79
N ALA A 446 -63.73 41.26 11.91
CA ALA A 446 -63.86 41.99 13.16
C ALA A 446 -65.11 41.55 13.95
N ARG A 447 -64.92 40.83 15.06
CA ARG A 447 -65.95 40.66 16.10
C ARG A 447 -65.95 41.90 17.02
N LYS A 448 -66.87 42.82 16.73
CA LYS A 448 -67.30 43.91 17.63
C LYS A 448 -67.85 43.30 18.93
N ARG A 449 -67.16 43.51 20.07
CA ARG A 449 -67.71 43.28 21.41
C ARG A 449 -68.39 44.56 21.88
N THR A 450 -69.73 44.54 21.89
CA THR A 450 -70.58 45.53 22.56
C THR A 450 -70.54 45.28 24.06
N ARG A 451 -70.14 46.31 24.82
CA ARG A 451 -70.18 46.34 26.29
C ARG A 451 -71.51 46.99 26.70
N ARG A 452 -72.42 46.25 27.33
CA ARG A 452 -73.58 46.80 28.03
C ARG A 452 -73.22 46.99 29.50
N GLY A 453 -73.19 48.26 29.93
CA GLY A 453 -73.81 48.69 31.17
C GLY A 453 -75.21 49.19 30.87
#